data_AF-A0A533TZS0-F1
#
_entry.id   AF-A0A533TZS0-F1
#
_cell.length_a   1.000
_cell.length_b   1.000
_cell.length_c   1.000
_cell.angle_alpha   90.00
_cell.angle_beta   90.00
_cell.angle_gamma   90.00
#
_symmetry.space_group_name_H-M   'P 1'
#
loop_
_entity.id
_entity.type
_entity.pdbx_description
1 polymer ?
#
loop_
_entity_poly.entity_id
_entity_poly.type
_entity_poly.pdbx_seq_one_letter_code
_entity_poly.pdbx_strand_id
1 'polypeptide(L)'
;MKKALRILSFSFIALMGMTVSACNNASDESKNSLLSTGAKIGSGAVEGSIAEFSKAIKLDSTSAKVYVGRAAVKYASGDNKGAISDLSKAIELNPKSATAYSARATAKFSEGDIPGGVADVISAAKIMVLSSFGKESGN
;
A
#
# COMPACT_ATOMS: atom_id res chain seq x y z
N MET A 1 44.48 -33.55 30.88
CA MET A 1 43.39 -33.93 29.94
C MET A 1 42.30 -32.83 29.80
N LYS A 2 42.64 -31.53 29.75
CA LYS A 2 41.64 -30.42 29.61
C LYS A 2 41.81 -29.56 28.35
N LYS A 3 42.80 -29.84 27.49
CA LYS A 3 43.06 -29.06 26.27
C LYS A 3 42.33 -29.61 25.03
N ALA A 4 41.96 -30.88 25.00
CA ALA A 4 41.27 -31.51 23.86
C ALA A 4 39.76 -31.19 23.79
N LEU A 5 39.11 -30.89 24.93
CA LEU A 5 37.66 -30.65 24.99
C LEU A 5 37.24 -29.25 24.49
N ARG A 6 38.15 -28.27 24.50
CA ARG A 6 37.89 -26.90 24.02
C ARG A 6 37.87 -26.79 22.50
N ILE A 7 38.63 -27.63 21.80
CA ILE A 7 38.74 -27.57 20.33
C ILE A 7 37.47 -28.15 19.67
N LEU A 8 36.87 -29.19 20.27
CA LEU A 8 35.60 -29.76 19.79
C LEU A 8 34.41 -28.79 19.95
N SER A 9 34.43 -27.90 20.95
CA SER A 9 33.39 -26.89 21.17
C SER A 9 33.45 -25.72 20.18
N PHE A 10 34.64 -25.38 19.65
CA PHE A 10 34.80 -24.28 18.71
C PHE A 10 34.48 -24.69 17.27
N SER A 11 34.70 -25.96 16.92
CA SER A 11 34.42 -26.45 15.56
C SER A 11 32.92 -26.60 15.26
N PHE A 12 32.06 -26.64 16.29
CA PHE A 12 30.61 -26.76 16.12
C PHE A 12 29.90 -25.41 15.95
N ILE A 13 30.47 -24.32 16.50
CA ILE A 13 29.90 -22.97 16.40
C ILE A 13 30.11 -22.39 14.99
N ALA A 14 31.20 -22.74 14.30
CA ALA A 14 31.48 -22.26 12.95
C ALA A 14 30.46 -22.76 11.90
N LEU A 15 29.85 -23.94 12.11
CA LEU A 15 28.89 -24.50 11.15
C LEU A 15 27.47 -23.87 11.27
N MET A 16 27.12 -23.34 12.44
CA MET A 16 25.86 -22.61 12.64
C MET A 16 25.92 -21.14 12.19
N GLY A 17 27.12 -20.57 12.03
CA GLY A 17 27.30 -19.22 11.50
C GLY A 17 27.07 -19.08 9.99
N MET A 18 27.27 -20.17 9.23
CA MET A 18 27.16 -20.15 7.77
C MET A 18 25.72 -20.28 7.24
N THR A 19 24.76 -20.76 8.04
CA THR A 19 23.37 -20.92 7.58
C THR A 19 22.49 -19.69 7.84
N VAL A 20 22.80 -18.86 8.84
CA VAL A 20 22.04 -17.62 9.09
C VAL A 20 22.24 -16.60 7.95
N SER A 21 23.42 -16.55 7.33
CA SER A 21 23.70 -15.64 6.22
C SER A 21 22.93 -16.00 4.93
N ALA A 22 22.47 -17.24 4.78
CA ALA A 22 21.67 -17.65 3.63
C ALA A 22 20.16 -17.42 3.82
N CYS A 23 19.67 -17.42 5.07
CA CYS A 23 18.25 -17.20 5.36
C CYS A 23 17.83 -15.72 5.39
N ASN A 24 18.75 -14.79 5.71
CA ASN A 24 18.40 -13.37 5.76
C ASN A 24 18.25 -12.72 4.37
N ASN A 25 18.91 -13.26 3.36
CA ASN A 25 18.96 -12.66 2.02
C ASN A 25 17.71 -12.93 1.17
N ALA A 26 16.96 -14.00 1.49
CA ALA A 26 15.70 -14.32 0.80
C ALA A 26 14.59 -13.27 1.05
N SER A 27 14.71 -12.48 2.12
CA SER A 27 13.77 -11.41 2.44
C SER A 27 14.04 -10.11 1.69
N ASP A 28 15.23 -9.91 1.14
CA ASP A 28 15.61 -8.65 0.49
C ASP A 28 15.45 -8.71 -1.05
N GLU A 29 15.64 -9.86 -1.69
CA GLU A 29 15.27 -10.04 -3.11
C GLU A 29 13.75 -10.03 -3.33
N SER A 30 12.97 -10.61 -2.40
CA SER A 30 11.50 -10.59 -2.46
C SER A 30 10.92 -9.17 -2.32
N LYS A 31 11.58 -8.30 -1.53
CA LYS A 31 11.22 -6.88 -1.43
C LYS A 31 11.50 -6.16 -2.74
N ASN A 32 12.58 -6.49 -3.45
CA ASN A 32 12.96 -5.80 -4.68
C ASN A 32 12.14 -6.26 -5.90
N SER A 33 11.62 -7.50 -5.89
CA SER A 33 10.81 -8.02 -7.01
C SER A 33 9.33 -7.62 -6.96
N LEU A 34 8.79 -7.25 -5.79
CA LEU A 34 7.42 -6.72 -5.66
C LEU A 34 7.36 -5.18 -5.66
N LEU A 35 8.51 -4.51 -5.41
CA LEU A 35 8.62 -3.05 -5.33
C LEU A 35 9.08 -2.40 -6.65
N SER A 36 9.48 -3.16 -7.66
CA SER A 36 9.82 -2.62 -9.01
C SER A 36 8.59 -2.31 -9.88
N THR A 37 7.40 -2.79 -9.50
CA THR A 37 6.11 -2.32 -10.07
C THR A 37 5.75 -0.90 -9.62
N GLY A 38 6.41 -0.40 -8.56
CA GLY A 38 6.46 1.03 -8.24
C GLY A 38 7.43 1.70 -9.20
N ALA A 39 7.00 1.86 -10.46
CA ALA A 39 7.71 2.69 -11.43
C ALA A 39 8.11 3.98 -10.71
N LYS A 40 9.42 4.25 -10.63
CA LYS A 40 9.96 5.52 -10.16
C LYS A 40 9.49 6.58 -11.15
N ILE A 41 8.24 7.02 -11.02
CA ILE A 41 7.68 8.11 -11.80
C ILE A 41 8.63 9.27 -11.53
N GLY A 42 9.24 9.81 -12.59
CA GLY A 42 10.24 10.87 -12.44
C GLY A 42 9.67 11.95 -11.54
N SER A 43 10.46 12.45 -10.57
CA SER A 43 10.00 13.42 -9.58
C SER A 43 9.29 14.61 -10.23
N GLY A 44 9.78 15.09 -11.37
CA GLY A 44 9.14 16.16 -12.15
C GLY A 44 7.78 15.77 -12.77
N ALA A 45 7.59 14.51 -13.17
CA ALA A 45 6.29 14.02 -13.65
C ALA A 45 5.30 13.85 -12.49
N VAL A 46 5.75 13.38 -11.32
CA VAL A 46 4.93 13.30 -10.10
C VAL A 46 4.44 14.68 -9.69
N GLU A 47 5.36 15.64 -9.55
CA GLU A 47 5.04 17.01 -9.14
C GLU A 47 4.10 17.70 -10.14
N GLY A 48 4.38 17.52 -11.44
CA GLY A 48 3.52 18.01 -12.52
C GLY A 48 2.10 17.48 -12.41
N SER A 49 1.93 16.15 -12.30
CA SER A 49 0.60 15.54 -12.18
C SER A 49 -0.12 15.95 -10.89
N ILE A 50 0.56 16.02 -9.75
CA ILE A 50 -0.04 16.49 -8.49
C ILE A 50 -0.52 17.95 -8.65
N ALA A 51 0.26 18.80 -9.32
CA ALA A 51 -0.11 20.18 -9.59
C ALA A 51 -1.33 20.30 -10.50
N GLU A 52 -1.43 19.48 -11.54
CA GLU A 52 -2.60 19.42 -12.44
C GLU A 52 -3.87 19.00 -11.70
N PHE A 53 -3.81 17.92 -10.90
CA PHE A 53 -4.95 17.53 -10.08
C PHE A 53 -5.31 18.60 -9.05
N SER A 54 -4.33 19.30 -8.49
CA SER A 54 -4.58 20.39 -7.54
C SER A 54 -5.26 21.60 -8.21
N LYS A 55 -4.94 21.89 -9.48
CA LYS A 55 -5.68 22.87 -10.28
C LYS A 55 -7.11 22.39 -10.56
N ALA A 56 -7.29 21.12 -10.94
CA ALA A 56 -8.61 20.55 -11.16
C ALA A 56 -9.49 20.61 -9.90
N ILE A 57 -8.94 20.36 -8.71
CA ILE A 57 -9.65 20.50 -7.43
C ILE A 57 -10.04 21.94 -7.14
N LYS A 58 -9.22 22.93 -7.53
CA LYS A 58 -9.60 24.35 -7.39
C LYS A 58 -10.75 24.74 -8.32
N LEU A 59 -10.88 24.09 -9.47
CA LEU A 59 -11.97 24.32 -10.42
C LEU A 59 -13.25 23.61 -9.99
N ASP A 60 -13.14 22.36 -9.52
CA ASP A 60 -14.24 21.58 -8.97
C ASP A 60 -13.77 20.74 -7.77
N SER A 61 -14.07 21.23 -6.57
CA SER A 61 -13.73 20.57 -5.32
C SER A 61 -14.70 19.44 -4.94
N THR A 62 -15.75 19.20 -5.72
CA THR A 62 -16.81 18.21 -5.42
C THR A 62 -16.61 16.89 -6.15
N SER A 63 -15.71 16.83 -7.13
CA SER A 63 -15.44 15.62 -7.89
C SER A 63 -14.55 14.64 -7.11
N ALA A 64 -15.17 13.61 -6.53
CA ALA A 64 -14.47 12.51 -5.85
C ALA A 64 -13.39 11.84 -6.74
N LYS A 65 -13.62 11.78 -8.06
CA LYS A 65 -12.68 11.16 -9.02
C LYS A 65 -11.34 11.91 -9.08
N VAL A 66 -11.36 13.23 -8.96
CA VAL A 66 -10.13 14.05 -9.02
C VAL A 66 -9.25 13.79 -7.80
N TYR A 67 -9.86 13.63 -6.62
CA TYR A 67 -9.14 13.23 -5.41
C TYR A 67 -8.57 11.81 -5.51
N VAL A 68 -9.33 10.84 -6.06
CA VAL A 68 -8.81 9.48 -6.32
C VAL A 68 -7.62 9.53 -7.28
N GLY A 69 -7.69 10.33 -8.34
CA GLY A 69 -6.61 10.50 -9.31
C GLY A 69 -5.33 11.06 -8.66
N ARG A 70 -5.47 12.13 -7.85
CA ARG A 70 -4.32 12.71 -7.13
C ARG A 70 -3.72 11.73 -6.11
N ALA A 71 -4.58 10.99 -5.41
CA ALA A 71 -4.14 9.98 -4.46
C ALA A 71 -3.35 8.85 -5.11
N ALA A 72 -3.75 8.41 -6.31
CA ALA A 72 -3.02 7.37 -7.04
C ALA A 72 -1.59 7.81 -7.39
N VAL A 73 -1.42 9.06 -7.82
CA VAL A 73 -0.08 9.63 -8.09
C VAL A 73 0.75 9.74 -6.81
N LYS A 74 0.15 10.23 -5.72
CA LYS A 74 0.83 10.31 -4.41
C LYS A 74 1.27 8.93 -3.91
N TYR A 75 0.38 7.94 -3.98
CA TYR A 75 0.69 6.56 -3.62
C TYR A 75 1.84 6.00 -4.46
N ALA A 76 1.80 6.19 -5.79
CA ALA A 76 2.87 5.75 -6.69
C ALA A 76 4.21 6.43 -6.41
N SER A 77 4.19 7.66 -5.87
CA SER A 77 5.40 8.39 -5.43
C SER A 77 5.88 8.03 -4.02
N GLY A 78 5.17 7.15 -3.30
CA GLY A 78 5.47 6.76 -1.92
C GLY A 78 4.86 7.67 -0.85
N ASP A 79 4.13 8.72 -1.23
CA ASP A 79 3.36 9.55 -0.30
C ASP A 79 2.03 8.88 0.06
N ASN A 80 2.12 7.79 0.83
CA ASN A 80 0.94 7.03 1.25
C ASN A 80 0.02 7.87 2.16
N LYS A 81 0.58 8.69 3.05
CA LYS A 81 -0.21 9.56 3.95
C LYS A 81 -1.02 10.59 3.16
N GLY A 82 -0.41 11.24 2.18
CA GLY A 82 -1.09 12.16 1.29
C GLY A 82 -2.14 11.47 0.42
N ALA A 83 -1.88 10.22 -0.01
CA ALA A 83 -2.89 9.41 -0.70
C ALA A 83 -4.08 9.09 0.20
N ILE A 84 -3.86 8.68 1.46
CA ILE A 84 -4.92 8.41 2.45
C ILE A 84 -5.78 9.65 2.68
N SER A 85 -5.16 10.84 2.78
CA SER A 85 -5.88 12.11 2.96
C SER A 85 -6.80 12.40 1.78
N ASP A 86 -6.29 12.31 0.55
CA ASP A 86 -7.09 12.55 -0.66
C ASP A 86 -8.20 11.50 -0.82
N LEU A 87 -7.93 10.24 -0.52
CA LEU A 87 -8.94 9.17 -0.59
C LEU A 87 -10.02 9.33 0.47
N SER A 88 -9.67 9.84 1.65
CA SER A 88 -10.67 10.19 2.68
C SER A 88 -11.59 11.28 2.19
N LYS A 89 -11.05 12.31 1.51
CA LYS A 89 -11.88 13.35 0.88
C LYS A 89 -12.75 12.79 -0.25
N ALA A 90 -12.23 11.87 -1.06
CA ALA A 90 -13.02 11.21 -2.09
C ALA A 90 -14.20 10.41 -1.50
N ILE A 91 -14.01 9.76 -0.35
CA ILE A 91 -15.04 9.01 0.37
C ILE A 91 -16.08 9.94 0.99
N GLU A 92 -15.68 11.08 1.54
CA GLU A 92 -16.63 12.10 2.01
C GLU A 92 -17.56 12.58 0.88
N LEU A 93 -17.00 12.77 -0.32
CA LEU A 93 -17.74 13.24 -1.50
C LEU A 93 -18.60 12.13 -2.13
N ASN A 94 -18.12 10.89 -2.12
CA ASN A 94 -18.87 9.73 -2.60
C ASN A 94 -18.72 8.53 -1.65
N PRO A 95 -19.60 8.42 -0.64
CA PRO A 95 -19.56 7.31 0.32
C PRO A 95 -19.86 5.94 -0.27
N LYS A 96 -20.32 5.86 -1.52
CA LYS A 96 -20.59 4.61 -2.24
C LYS A 96 -19.47 4.25 -3.23
N SER A 97 -18.31 4.91 -3.14
CA SER A 97 -17.16 4.61 -3.99
C SER A 97 -16.35 3.42 -3.46
N ALA A 98 -16.69 2.21 -3.91
CA ALA A 98 -15.91 1.01 -3.57
C ALA A 98 -14.43 1.17 -3.96
N THR A 99 -14.15 1.81 -5.10
CA THR A 99 -12.79 2.11 -5.56
C THR A 99 -12.02 2.97 -4.57
N ALA A 100 -12.63 4.01 -3.99
CA ALA A 100 -11.94 4.89 -3.05
C ALA A 100 -11.61 4.17 -1.73
N TYR A 101 -12.53 3.32 -1.24
CA TYR A 101 -12.25 2.45 -0.09
C TYR A 101 -11.12 1.46 -0.37
N SER A 102 -11.16 0.74 -1.50
CA SER A 102 -10.10 -0.21 -1.86
C SER A 102 -8.74 0.47 -2.00
N ALA A 103 -8.67 1.63 -2.66
CA ALA A 103 -7.43 2.38 -2.78
C ALA A 103 -6.91 2.87 -1.43
N ARG A 104 -7.79 3.27 -0.51
CA ARG A 104 -7.39 3.73 0.84
C ARG A 104 -6.90 2.57 1.69
N ALA A 105 -7.51 1.39 1.55
CA ALA A 105 -7.04 0.18 2.17
C ALA A 105 -5.59 -0.13 1.76
N THR A 106 -5.30 -0.11 0.45
CA THR A 106 -3.94 -0.30 -0.06
C THR A 106 -2.94 0.69 0.55
N ALA A 107 -3.27 1.97 0.56
CA ALA A 107 -2.40 2.99 1.14
C ALA A 107 -2.19 2.80 2.66
N LYS A 108 -3.23 2.42 3.41
CA LYS A 108 -3.14 2.11 4.84
C LYS A 108 -2.30 0.88 5.13
N PHE A 109 -2.40 -0.17 4.32
CA PHE A 109 -1.55 -1.35 4.44
C PHE A 109 -0.07 -1.00 4.23
N SER A 110 0.24 -0.15 3.26
CA SER A 110 1.60 0.33 3.03
C SER A 110 2.15 1.20 4.18
N GLU A 111 1.27 1.87 4.93
CA GLU A 111 1.64 2.59 6.17
C GLU A 111 1.66 1.71 7.43
N GLY A 112 1.27 0.44 7.31
CA GLY A 112 1.16 -0.48 8.45
C GLY A 112 -0.12 -0.35 9.28
N ASP A 113 -1.08 0.48 8.87
CA ASP A 113 -2.43 0.54 9.47
C ASP A 113 -3.28 -0.63 8.96
N ILE A 114 -2.94 -1.83 9.42
CA ILE A 114 -3.65 -3.07 9.06
C ILE A 114 -5.12 -3.02 9.50
N PRO A 115 -5.48 -2.63 10.74
CA PRO A 115 -6.88 -2.58 11.16
C PRO A 115 -7.71 -1.62 10.31
N GLY A 116 -7.18 -0.43 10.03
CA GLY A 116 -7.87 0.56 9.20
C GLY A 116 -8.00 0.14 7.75
N GLY A 117 -7.02 -0.59 7.20
CA GLY A 117 -7.10 -1.14 5.85
C GLY A 117 -8.14 -2.26 5.72
N VAL A 118 -8.21 -3.18 6.70
CA VAL A 118 -9.24 -4.23 6.74
C VAL A 118 -10.65 -3.62 6.80
N ALA A 119 -10.84 -2.59 7.63
CA ALA A 119 -12.12 -1.89 7.71
C ALA A 119 -12.56 -1.27 6.37
N ASP A 120 -11.62 -0.73 5.61
CA ASP A 120 -11.89 -0.18 4.27
C ASP A 120 -12.21 -1.29 3.25
N VAL A 121 -11.53 -2.43 3.29
CA VAL A 121 -11.87 -3.59 2.43
C VAL A 121 -13.28 -4.09 2.69
N ILE A 122 -13.69 -4.19 3.96
CA ILE A 122 -15.04 -4.59 4.33
C ILE A 122 -16.08 -3.59 3.81
N SER A 123 -15.80 -2.30 3.93
CA SER A 123 -16.66 -1.24 3.38
C SER A 123 -16.81 -1.35 1.87
N ALA A 124 -15.71 -1.57 1.14
CA ALA A 124 -15.72 -1.76 -0.31
C ALA A 124 -16.55 -2.99 -0.72
N ALA A 125 -16.32 -4.13 -0.06
CA ALA A 125 -17.06 -5.37 -0.31
C ALA A 125 -18.57 -5.18 -0.07
N LYS A 126 -18.94 -4.53 1.04
CA LYS A 126 -20.34 -4.22 1.35
C LYS A 126 -20.98 -3.38 0.23
N ILE A 127 -20.30 -2.35 -0.26
CA ILE A 127 -20.80 -1.51 -1.36
C ILE A 127 -21.00 -2.32 -2.63
N MET A 128 -20.02 -3.15 -3.01
CA MET A 128 -20.10 -3.99 -4.22
C MET A 128 -21.26 -4.98 -4.12
N VAL A 129 -21.37 -5.68 -2.99
CA VAL A 129 -22.46 -6.62 -2.70
C VAL A 129 -23.82 -5.94 -2.79
N LEU A 130 -24.00 -4.81 -2.10
CA LEU A 130 -25.27 -4.07 -2.15
C LEU A 130 -25.62 -3.57 -3.56
N SER A 131 -24.62 -3.21 -4.36
CA SER A 131 -24.83 -2.77 -5.74
C SER A 131 -25.26 -3.91 -6.66
N SER A 132 -24.83 -5.14 -6.38
CA SER A 132 -25.21 -6.34 -7.14
C SER A 132 -26.64 -6.78 -6.83
N PHE A 133 -27.10 -6.66 -5.58
CA PHE A 133 -28.44 -7.09 -5.18
C PHE A 133 -29.53 -6.01 -5.35
N GLY A 134 -29.16 -4.74 -5.47
CA GLY A 134 -30.11 -3.63 -5.60
C GLY A 134 -30.79 -3.47 -6.98
N LYS A 135 -30.46 -4.31 -7.98
CA LYS A 135 -31.06 -4.24 -9.32
C LYS A 135 -32.27 -5.17 -9.52
N GLU A 136 -32.56 -6.07 -8.58
CA GLU A 136 -33.63 -7.08 -8.76
C GLU A 136 -34.97 -6.73 -8.11
N SER A 137 -35.09 -5.62 -7.36
CA SER A 137 -36.32 -5.27 -6.63
C SER A 137 -37.16 -4.18 -7.28
N GLY A 138 -37.13 -4.07 -8.61
CA GLY A 138 -37.86 -3.03 -9.34
C GLY A 138 -38.39 -3.52 -10.68
N ASN A 139 -39.40 -4.40 -10.64
CA ASN A 139 -40.37 -4.58 -11.72
C ASN A 139 -41.74 -4.91 -11.13
#